data_AF-A0A7K0WF64-F1
#
_entry.id   AF-A0A7K0WF64-F1
#
_cell.length_a   1.000
_cell.length_b   1.000
_cell.length_c   1.000
_cell.angle_alpha   90.00
_cell.angle_beta   90.00
_cell.angle_gamma   90.00
#
_symmetry.space_group_name_H-M   'P 1'
#
loop_
_entity.id
_entity.type
_entity.pdbx_description
1 polymer ?
#
loop_
_entity_poly.entity_id
_entity_poly.type
_entity_poly.pdbx_seq_one_letter_code
_entity_poly.pdbx_strand_id
1 'polypeptide(L)'
;KPFTIGDLVPAIEIAISRHTQMKSLAEEVADLHERLETRKIIDRAKGILMKALNLSEPEAFSWIQRAAMDRRLTMKEVAQAVISPEAALDK
;
A
#
# COMPACT_ATOMS: atom_id res chain seq x y z
N LYS A 1 -43.46 6.67 14.81
CA LYS A 1 -44.21 5.40 14.54
C LYS A 1 -43.68 4.38 15.54
N PRO A 2 -44.50 3.69 16.36
CA PRO A 2 -43.98 2.81 17.41
C PRO A 2 -43.35 1.57 16.76
N PHE A 3 -42.10 1.28 17.12
CA PHE A 3 -41.33 0.13 16.65
C PHE A 3 -41.71 -1.07 17.53
N THR A 4 -41.96 -2.23 16.94
CA THR A 4 -42.20 -3.46 17.71
C THR A 4 -40.93 -4.29 17.83
N ILE A 5 -40.85 -5.17 18.83
CA ILE A 5 -39.70 -6.08 19.01
C ILE A 5 -39.48 -6.96 17.76
N GLY A 6 -40.56 -7.30 17.04
CA GLY A 6 -40.48 -8.03 15.77
C GLY A 6 -39.80 -7.26 14.64
N ASP A 7 -39.82 -5.92 14.67
CA ASP A 7 -39.17 -5.07 13.66
C ASP A 7 -37.67 -4.88 13.93
N LEU A 8 -37.22 -5.15 15.17
CA LEU A 8 -35.84 -4.93 15.59
C LEU A 8 -34.87 -5.97 15.00
N VAL A 9 -35.26 -7.24 14.94
CA VAL A 9 -34.37 -8.31 14.44
C VAL A 9 -33.99 -8.09 12.96
N PRO A 10 -34.94 -7.89 12.03
CA PRO A 10 -34.60 -7.63 10.63
C PRO A 10 -33.82 -6.33 10.43
N ALA A 11 -34.11 -5.29 11.23
CA ALA A 11 -33.40 -4.02 11.18
C ALA A 11 -31.92 -4.19 11.59
N ILE A 12 -31.65 -4.98 12.63
CA ILE A 12 -30.30 -5.29 13.10
C ILE A 12 -29.55 -6.13 12.06
N GLU A 13 -30.19 -7.14 11.47
CA GLU A 13 -29.58 -7.98 10.42
C GLU A 13 -29.18 -7.14 9.19
N ILE A 14 -30.06 -6.25 8.74
CA ILE A 14 -29.76 -5.33 7.63
C ILE A 14 -28.62 -4.39 8.02
N ALA A 15 -28.61 -3.86 9.25
CA ALA A 15 -27.54 -2.98 9.73
C ALA A 15 -26.18 -3.69 9.76
N ILE A 16 -26.12 -4.95 10.22
CA ILE A 16 -24.89 -5.76 10.24
C ILE A 16 -24.40 -6.05 8.82
N SER A 17 -25.31 -6.42 7.92
CA SER A 17 -24.97 -6.69 6.51
C SER A 17 -24.38 -5.44 5.84
N ARG A 18 -25.03 -4.30 6.00
CA ARG A 18 -24.54 -3.01 5.48
C ARG A 18 -23.21 -2.60 6.08
N HIS A 19 -23.05 -2.77 7.39
CA HIS A 19 -21.78 -2.46 8.06
C HIS A 19 -20.63 -3.30 7.51
N THR A 20 -20.86 -4.60 7.33
CA THR A 20 -19.86 -5.52 6.74
C THR A 20 -19.48 -5.09 5.32
N GLN A 21 -20.46 -4.77 4.49
CA GLN A 21 -20.23 -4.30 3.12
C GLN A 21 -19.46 -2.98 3.07
N MET A 22 -19.82 -2.02 3.93
CA MET A 22 -19.10 -0.76 4.03
C MET A 22 -17.67 -0.96 4.49
N LYS A 23 -17.45 -1.87 5.45
CA LYS A 23 -16.13 -2.20 5.96
C LYS A 23 -15.26 -2.83 4.87
N SER A 24 -15.77 -3.81 4.13
CA SER A 24 -15.02 -4.44 3.04
C SER A 24 -14.66 -3.44 1.95
N LEU A 25 -15.57 -2.51 1.60
CA LEU A 25 -15.28 -1.47 0.63
C LEU A 25 -14.21 -0.50 1.13
N ALA A 26 -14.26 -0.13 2.40
CA ALA A 26 -13.24 0.73 3.00
C ALA A 26 -11.86 0.06 3.01
N GLU A 27 -11.80 -1.24 3.28
CA GLU A 27 -10.58 -2.04 3.21
C GLU A 27 -10.02 -2.12 1.78
N GLU A 28 -10.88 -2.33 0.78
CA GLU A 28 -10.49 -2.34 -0.64
C GLU A 28 -9.94 -0.98 -1.08
N VAL A 29 -10.60 0.11 -0.71
CA VAL A 29 -10.13 1.47 -0.99
C VAL A 29 -8.76 1.71 -0.34
N ALA A 30 -8.56 1.25 0.90
CA ALA A 30 -7.28 1.38 1.60
C ALA A 30 -6.15 0.60 0.90
N ASP A 31 -6.39 -0.65 0.51
CA ASP A 31 -5.42 -1.48 -0.23
C ASP A 31 -5.06 -0.85 -1.59
N LEU A 32 -6.06 -0.35 -2.33
CA LEU A 32 -5.82 0.34 -3.60
C LEU A 32 -4.96 1.60 -3.42
N HIS A 33 -5.24 2.40 -2.39
CA HIS A 33 -4.41 3.56 -2.06
C HIS A 33 -2.98 3.14 -1.71
N GLU A 34 -2.79 2.09 -0.91
CA GLU A 34 -1.45 1.62 -0.56
C GLU A 34 -0.66 1.14 -1.78
N ARG A 35 -1.29 0.43 -2.71
CA ARG A 35 -0.66 -0.01 -3.97
C ARG A 35 -0.23 1.17 -4.83
N LEU A 36 -1.08 2.20 -4.94
CA LEU A 36 -0.77 3.42 -5.68
C LEU A 36 0.42 4.16 -5.08
N GLU A 37 0.42 4.36 -3.75
CA GLU A 37 1.54 5.01 -3.06
C GLU A 37 2.84 4.21 -3.21
N THR A 38 2.76 2.88 -3.10
CA THR A 38 3.93 2.01 -3.32
C THR A 38 4.49 2.17 -4.72
N ARG A 39 3.64 2.26 -5.75
CA ARG A 39 4.07 2.48 -7.13
C ARG A 39 4.77 3.84 -7.29
N LYS A 40 4.21 4.91 -6.70
CA LYS A 40 4.83 6.25 -6.74
C LYS A 40 6.22 6.26 -6.12
N ILE A 41 6.40 5.59 -4.98
CA ILE A 41 7.69 5.47 -4.29
C ILE A 41 8.69 4.72 -5.18
N ILE A 42 8.29 3.58 -5.77
CA ILE A 42 9.17 2.81 -6.66
C ILE A 42 9.57 3.62 -7.90
N ASP A 43 8.64 4.30 -8.54
CA ASP A 43 8.91 5.11 -9.73
C ASP A 43 9.86 6.28 -9.42
N ARG A 44 9.70 6.92 -8.25
CA ARG A 44 10.62 7.96 -7.78
C ARG A 44 12.01 7.42 -7.51
N ALA A 45 12.12 6.26 -6.85
CA ALA A 45 13.40 5.62 -6.59
C ALA A 45 14.13 5.22 -7.89
N LYS A 46 13.41 4.67 -8.88
CA LYS A 46 13.97 4.41 -10.22
C LYS A 46 14.55 5.68 -10.82
N GLY A 47 13.81 6.79 -10.81
CA GLY A 47 14.28 8.07 -11.35
C GLY A 47 15.57 8.58 -10.69
N ILE A 48 15.75 8.34 -9.39
CA ILE A 48 16.99 8.66 -8.68
C ILE A 48 18.13 7.74 -9.12
N LEU A 49 17.91 6.42 -9.15
CA LEU A 49 18.92 5.44 -9.57
C LEU A 49 19.36 5.65 -11.02
N MET A 50 18.43 5.95 -11.92
CA MET A 50 18.72 6.27 -13.31
C MET A 50 19.68 7.45 -13.41
N LYS A 51 19.48 8.51 -12.62
CA LYS A 51 20.36 9.69 -12.62
C LYS A 51 21.69 9.46 -11.91
N ALA A 52 21.68 8.75 -10.79
CA ALA A 52 22.86 8.55 -9.95
C ALA A 52 23.83 7.50 -10.51
N LEU A 53 23.30 6.43 -11.11
CA LEU A 53 24.07 5.29 -11.61
C LEU A 53 24.04 5.17 -13.15
N ASN A 54 23.42 6.15 -13.83
CA ASN A 54 23.27 6.20 -15.29
C ASN A 54 22.62 4.92 -15.86
N LEU A 55 21.63 4.38 -15.15
CA LEU A 55 20.89 3.17 -15.50
C LEU A 55 19.67 3.51 -16.37
N SER A 56 19.26 2.56 -17.21
CA SER A 56 17.93 2.55 -17.83
C SER A 56 16.86 2.20 -16.80
N GLU A 57 15.59 2.48 -17.13
CA GLU A 57 14.47 2.16 -16.24
C GLU A 57 14.38 0.65 -15.87
N PRO A 58 14.53 -0.30 -16.82
CA PRO A 58 14.54 -1.73 -16.50
C PRO A 58 15.70 -2.14 -15.57
N GLU A 59 16.87 -1.53 -15.75
CA GLU A 59 18.05 -1.80 -14.90
C GLU A 59 17.85 -1.24 -13.50
N ALA A 60 17.29 -0.03 -13.35
CA ALA A 60 16.96 0.55 -12.06
C ALA A 60 15.92 -0.30 -11.31
N PHE A 61 14.90 -0.81 -12.00
CA PHE A 61 13.92 -1.72 -11.39
C PHE A 61 14.57 -3.03 -10.92
N SER A 62 15.41 -3.63 -11.77
CA SER A 62 16.14 -4.86 -11.45
C SER A 62 17.09 -4.66 -10.27
N TRP A 63 17.69 -3.48 -10.15
CA TRP A 63 18.53 -3.11 -9.02
C TRP A 63 17.74 -3.09 -7.70
N ILE A 64 16.56 -2.44 -7.68
CA ILE A 64 15.70 -2.40 -6.49
C ILE A 64 15.28 -3.82 -6.11
N GLN A 65 14.92 -4.65 -7.09
CA GLN A 65 14.54 -6.05 -6.87
C GLN A 65 15.67 -6.86 -6.24
N ARG A 66 16.89 -6.74 -6.78
CA ARG A 66 18.05 -7.44 -6.23
C ARG A 66 18.37 -6.97 -4.81
N ALA A 67 18.38 -5.66 -4.58
CA ALA A 67 18.63 -5.09 -3.26
C ALA A 67 17.57 -5.52 -2.22
N ALA A 68 16.31 -5.67 -2.64
CA ALA A 68 15.24 -6.20 -1.79
C ALA A 68 15.48 -7.65 -1.39
N MET A 69 15.88 -8.50 -2.34
CA MET A 69 16.23 -9.90 -2.08
C MET A 69 17.45 -10.03 -1.16
N ASP A 70 18.52 -9.29 -1.44
CA ASP A 70 19.79 -9.37 -0.70
C ASP A 70 19.62 -8.91 0.76
N ARG A 71 18.75 -7.91 0.99
CA ARG A 71 18.48 -7.35 2.33
C ARG A 71 17.27 -7.95 3.02
N ARG A 72 16.54 -8.88 2.37
CA ARG A 72 15.25 -9.44 2.82
C ARG A 72 14.23 -8.35 3.19
N LEU A 73 14.21 -7.27 2.42
CA LEU A 73 13.28 -6.16 2.58
C LEU A 73 12.24 -6.17 1.46
N THR A 74 11.16 -5.42 1.66
CA THR A 74 10.19 -5.19 0.59
C THR A 74 10.74 -4.20 -0.44
N MET A 75 10.25 -4.28 -1.69
CA MET A 75 10.57 -3.32 -2.75
C MET A 75 10.31 -1.86 -2.32
N LYS A 76 9.23 -1.64 -1.55
CA LYS A 76 8.83 -0.33 -1.01
C LYS A 76 9.89 0.22 -0.05
N GLU A 77 10.37 -0.61 0.87
CA GLU A 77 11.40 -0.22 1.84
C GLU A 77 12.73 0.11 1.17
N VAL A 78 13.15 -0.69 0.19
CA VAL A 78 14.36 -0.39 -0.58
C VAL A 78 14.20 0.89 -1.39
N ALA A 79 13.06 1.07 -2.06
CA ALA A 79 12.78 2.30 -2.79
C ALA A 79 12.76 3.53 -1.87
N GLN A 80 12.22 3.39 -0.66
CA GLN A 80 12.24 4.46 0.35
C GLN A 80 13.67 4.77 0.81
N ALA A 81 14.50 3.75 1.03
CA ALA A 81 15.91 3.91 1.38
C ALA A 81 16.72 4.61 0.27
N VAL A 82 16.35 4.40 -0.99
CA VAL A 82 16.95 5.11 -2.14
C VAL A 82 16.53 6.59 -2.17
N ILE A 83 15.27 6.90 -1.83
CA ILE A 83 14.77 8.28 -1.83
C ILE A 83 15.28 9.07 -0.61
N SER A 84 15.35 8.41 0.54
CA SER A 84 15.74 8.99 1.81
C SER A 84 16.70 8.04 2.53
N PRO A 85 18.02 8.15 2.27
CA PRO A 85 19.04 7.28 2.87
C PRO A 85 19.05 7.31 4.40
N GLU A 86 18.69 8.46 4.99
CA GLU A 86 18.60 8.67 6.44
C GLU A 86 17.45 7.87 7.07
N ALA A 87 16.31 7.72 6.38
CA ALA A 87 15.17 6.97 6.88
C ALA A 87 15.43 5.45 6.98
N ALA A 88 16.49 4.95 6.33
CA ALA A 88 16.92 3.56 6.42
C ALA A 88 17.81 3.28 7.64
N LEU A 89 18.33 4.32 8.31
CA LEU A 89 19.21 4.20 9.49
C LEU A 89 18.43 4.19 10.82
N ASP A 90 17.11 4.45 10.78
CA ASP A 90 16.24 4.55 11.96
C ASP A 90 15.49 3.24 12.30
N LYS A 91 15.92 2.08 11.78
CA LYS A 91 15.38 0.77 12.16
C LYS A 91 16.43 -0.14 12.79
#